data_AF-A0A920CPF8-F1
#
_entry.id   AF-A0A920CPF8-F1
#
_cell.length_a   1.000
_cell.length_b   1.000
_cell.length_c   1.000
_cell.angle_alpha   90.00
_cell.angle_beta   90.00
_cell.angle_gamma   90.00
#
_symmetry.space_group_name_H-M   'P 1'
#
loop_
_entity.id
_entity.type
_entity.pdbx_description
1 polymer ?
#
loop_
_entity_poly.entity_id
_entity_poly.type
_entity_poly.pdbx_seq_one_letter_code
_entity_poly.pdbx_strand_id
1 'polypeptide(L)'
;MDSRITVSRMGRIVQQDPQFHLPNLPRFPSAFAVIPTSDVVIVHGGEELAVFRGRARDVLNRLLPMLDGTRDIGQICGSFREFSSQAVIDCIALLYMRGLLEDAAADGTWDLSSLDQETVFYFQRQLDSTRIHASSLQGIKKLKETHLGVYTNISDSYLLREGLLQAGIGEVSLQDFGVDIRLTNETFVLAAVNGNLSELEIRRLADVCARQEIPWLLSLTCGHMGMLGPYFERSETACYGCFEELLQGMADFTGDTPSLVHDIDMWIQYTILEVCNFLSGLGPAITGMDFMVLNLADWHGYKRRVPKRPGCPHCLPMADVKPGLPPLPMQFEYEVHFPSGHLSTPKAHQAHYKPSNLALAQVFKTYADIPAIPLGERKIPKGEGRTVCEMIYHPLQEQGEAELSLDYLSSILLCGTGIRGTLQLSEAGETKVQRYAPTGGNLGSVQIYIISFGVRDLAAGIYYYHPWQHTLSALVSIGEPSAVNQAVTGTSDSLPDAIIVTTGALERVQAKYSAFAFRVIHLDAGVALAQMQLAAAACGIAFRPLSEWREAKLVDLLQIEPMQEPITGVYMLGRGAI
;
A
#
# COMPACT_ATOMS: atom_id res chain seq x y z
N MET A 1 7.91 17.39 12.38
CA MET A 1 7.05 16.97 13.51
C MET A 1 7.77 15.85 14.24
N ASP A 2 7.95 15.98 15.56
CA ASP A 2 8.66 15.03 16.40
C ASP A 2 7.82 13.74 16.54
N SER A 3 8.23 12.64 15.92
CA SER A 3 7.47 11.38 15.79
C SER A 3 7.47 10.54 17.08
N ARG A 4 7.12 11.16 18.20
CA ARG A 4 7.14 10.50 19.52
C ARG A 4 5.92 9.60 19.68
N ILE A 5 6.15 8.29 19.74
CA ILE A 5 5.15 7.28 20.14
C ILE A 5 5.38 6.95 21.61
N THR A 6 4.33 7.00 22.44
CA THR A 6 4.43 6.67 23.86
C THR A 6 4.30 5.16 24.09
N VAL A 7 4.93 4.67 25.16
CA VAL A 7 4.94 3.26 25.59
C VAL A 7 3.50 2.74 25.79
N SER A 8 2.67 3.49 26.52
CA SER A 8 1.27 3.14 26.80
C SER A 8 0.38 3.13 25.56
N ARG A 9 0.72 3.92 24.53
CA ARG A 9 0.01 3.89 23.23
C ARG A 9 0.29 2.58 22.52
N MET A 10 1.53 2.13 22.52
CA MET A 10 1.92 0.90 21.83
C MET A 10 1.35 -0.35 22.50
N GLY A 11 1.35 -0.39 23.85
CA GLY A 11 0.73 -1.48 24.61
C GLY A 11 -0.75 -1.69 24.28
N ARG A 12 -1.53 -0.61 24.16
CA ARG A 12 -2.96 -0.69 23.81
C ARG A 12 -3.21 -1.16 22.39
N ILE A 13 -2.44 -0.67 21.40
CA ILE A 13 -2.58 -1.08 19.99
C ILE A 13 -2.40 -2.59 19.87
N VAL A 14 -1.36 -3.13 20.51
CA VAL A 14 -1.09 -4.58 20.46
C VAL A 14 -2.15 -5.41 21.19
N GLN A 15 -2.80 -4.87 22.23
CA GLN A 15 -3.87 -5.57 22.95
C GLN A 15 -5.22 -5.57 22.22
N GLN A 16 -5.49 -4.58 21.38
CA GLN A 16 -6.80 -4.36 20.76
C GLN A 16 -6.86 -4.81 19.29
N ASP A 17 -5.74 -4.78 18.56
CA ASP A 17 -5.69 -5.19 17.17
C ASP A 17 -5.44 -6.71 17.08
N PRO A 18 -6.40 -7.51 16.55
CA PRO A 18 -6.23 -8.95 16.43
C PRO A 18 -5.13 -9.36 15.45
N GLN A 19 -4.54 -8.43 14.69
CA GLN A 19 -3.39 -8.71 13.83
C GLN A 19 -2.05 -8.63 14.57
N PHE A 20 -2.03 -8.15 15.83
CA PHE A 20 -0.85 -8.17 16.67
C PHE A 20 -0.97 -9.18 17.79
N HIS A 21 0.05 -10.03 17.93
CA HIS A 21 0.17 -10.97 19.03
C HIS A 21 1.55 -10.79 19.64
N LEU A 22 1.58 -10.54 20.96
CA LEU A 22 2.85 -10.54 21.67
C LEU A 22 3.45 -11.95 21.65
N PRO A 23 4.78 -12.07 21.61
CA PRO A 23 5.45 -13.36 21.71
C PRO A 23 5.09 -14.06 23.03
N ASN A 24 4.87 -15.37 22.97
CA ASN A 24 4.60 -16.20 24.15
C ASN A 24 5.86 -16.32 25.02
N LEU A 25 7.00 -16.59 24.40
CA LEU A 25 8.32 -16.62 25.02
C LEU A 25 9.21 -15.54 24.37
N PRO A 26 9.08 -14.27 24.79
CA PRO A 26 9.82 -13.17 24.19
C PRO A 26 11.33 -13.39 24.26
N ARG A 27 11.98 -13.29 23.10
CA ARG A 27 13.44 -13.23 22.96
C ARG A 27 13.86 -11.92 22.33
N PHE A 28 14.85 -11.26 22.92
CA PHE A 28 15.60 -10.17 22.32
C PHE A 28 16.90 -10.75 21.71
N PRO A 29 17.02 -10.80 20.37
CA PRO A 29 18.20 -11.36 19.71
C PRO A 29 19.50 -10.64 20.06
N SER A 30 20.59 -11.40 20.20
CA SER A 30 21.94 -10.85 20.38
C SER A 30 22.49 -10.16 19.13
N ALA A 31 21.82 -10.30 17.98
CA ALA A 31 22.14 -9.58 16.76
C ALA A 31 21.98 -8.05 16.90
N PHE A 32 21.18 -7.57 17.84
CA PHE A 32 20.99 -6.13 18.06
C PHE A 32 22.04 -5.57 19.02
N ALA A 33 22.66 -4.46 18.61
CA ALA A 33 23.60 -3.74 19.47
C ALA A 33 22.83 -2.80 20.41
N VAL A 34 23.02 -2.96 21.72
CA VAL A 34 22.42 -2.10 22.75
C VAL A 34 23.47 -1.14 23.27
N ILE A 35 23.23 0.16 23.11
CA ILE A 35 24.14 1.25 23.49
C ILE A 35 23.47 2.07 24.59
N PRO A 36 23.76 1.78 25.88
CA PRO A 36 23.26 2.58 26.98
C PRO A 36 24.01 3.91 27.08
N THR A 37 23.29 5.00 27.36
CA THR A 37 23.84 6.32 27.67
C THR A 37 23.22 6.87 28.97
N SER A 38 23.71 8.02 29.45
CA SER A 38 23.14 8.71 30.62
C SER A 38 21.67 9.06 30.45
N ASP A 39 21.22 9.30 29.21
CA ASP A 39 19.92 9.88 28.90
C ASP A 39 18.98 8.92 28.15
N VAL A 40 19.55 8.01 27.35
CA VAL A 40 18.81 7.13 26.44
C VAL A 40 19.40 5.72 26.36
N VAL A 41 18.58 4.76 25.92
CA VAL A 41 19.06 3.46 25.42
C VAL A 41 18.84 3.44 23.92
N ILE A 42 19.90 3.18 23.17
CA ILE A 42 19.85 3.07 21.71
C ILE A 42 19.96 1.60 21.35
N VAL A 43 19.09 1.12 20.47
CA VAL A 43 19.19 -0.21 19.86
C VAL A 43 19.45 -0.03 18.37
N HIS A 44 20.56 -0.60 17.90
CA HIS A 44 21.04 -0.52 16.52
C HIS A 44 21.07 -1.92 15.88
N GLY A 45 20.80 -1.96 14.57
CA GLY A 45 20.80 -3.19 13.78
C GLY A 45 19.41 -3.61 13.27
N GLY A 46 18.33 -3.00 13.74
CA GLY A 46 17.00 -3.13 13.11
C GLY A 46 16.84 -2.21 11.91
N GLU A 47 15.69 -2.28 11.23
CA GLU A 47 15.35 -1.43 10.07
C GLU A 47 15.44 0.08 10.39
N GLU A 48 14.99 0.47 11.59
CA GLU A 48 15.11 1.83 12.10
C GLU A 48 15.94 1.88 13.38
N LEU A 49 16.69 2.97 13.56
CA LEU A 49 17.36 3.25 14.82
C LEU A 49 16.33 3.46 15.93
N ALA A 50 16.29 2.58 16.92
CA ALA A 50 15.36 2.68 18.04
C ALA A 50 16.02 3.42 19.21
N VAL A 51 15.44 4.56 19.61
CA VAL A 51 15.93 5.39 20.71
C VAL A 51 14.87 5.46 21.82
N PHE A 52 15.20 4.92 22.98
CA PHE A 52 14.32 4.86 24.15
C PHE A 52 14.73 5.89 25.20
N ARG A 53 13.78 6.67 25.69
CA ARG A 53 13.99 7.77 26.66
C ARG A 53 13.03 7.69 27.85
N GLY A 54 13.35 8.41 28.93
CA GLY A 54 12.48 8.53 30.10
C GLY A 54 12.26 7.19 30.82
N ARG A 55 11.09 6.99 31.45
CA ARG A 55 10.80 5.79 32.27
C ARG A 55 10.96 4.46 31.51
N ALA A 56 10.78 4.47 30.19
CA ALA A 56 10.98 3.28 29.35
C ALA A 56 12.43 2.77 29.46
N ARG A 57 13.40 3.68 29.50
CA ARG A 57 14.83 3.35 29.60
C ARG A 57 15.14 2.61 30.91
N ASP A 58 14.56 3.07 32.01
CA ASP A 58 14.80 2.48 33.34
C ASP A 58 14.29 1.03 33.40
N VAL A 59 13.15 0.76 32.78
CA VAL A 59 12.60 -0.60 32.66
C VAL A 59 13.46 -1.45 31.72
N LEU A 60 13.83 -0.91 30.55
CA LEU A 60 14.53 -1.66 29.49
C LEU A 60 15.88 -2.22 29.93
N ASN A 61 16.68 -1.46 30.68
CA ASN A 61 17.99 -1.93 31.15
C ASN A 61 17.92 -3.23 31.95
N ARG A 62 16.80 -3.44 32.68
CA ARG A 62 16.58 -4.66 33.46
C ARG A 62 15.72 -5.69 32.74
N LEU A 63 14.87 -5.23 31.81
CA LEU A 63 14.00 -6.09 31.01
C LEU A 63 14.78 -6.87 29.95
N LEU A 64 15.70 -6.25 29.20
CA LEU A 64 16.38 -6.91 28.07
C LEU A 64 17.07 -8.23 28.45
N PRO A 65 17.82 -8.35 29.57
CA PRO A 65 18.41 -9.63 29.99
C PRO A 65 17.39 -10.72 30.38
N MET A 66 16.12 -10.34 30.56
CA MET A 66 15.03 -11.27 30.86
C MET A 66 14.32 -11.79 29.61
N LEU A 67 14.52 -11.14 28.46
CA LEU A 67 13.94 -11.53 27.18
C LEU A 67 14.87 -12.53 26.49
N ASP A 68 15.08 -13.69 27.12
CA ASP A 68 15.97 -14.75 26.62
C ASP A 68 15.21 -15.90 25.92
N GLY A 69 13.88 -15.79 25.81
CA GLY A 69 13.04 -16.83 25.22
C GLY A 69 12.74 -18.02 26.14
N THR A 70 13.11 -17.96 27.43
CA THR A 70 12.86 -19.07 28.38
C THR A 70 11.66 -18.83 29.29
N ARG A 71 11.12 -17.61 29.29
CA ARG A 71 10.09 -17.15 30.22
C ARG A 71 8.92 -16.53 29.48
N ASP A 72 7.72 -16.80 29.96
CA ASP A 72 6.51 -16.13 29.47
C ASP A 72 6.35 -14.72 30.05
N ILE A 73 5.46 -13.92 29.45
CA ILE A 73 5.20 -12.53 29.88
C ILE A 73 4.74 -12.46 31.34
N GLY A 74 3.96 -13.44 31.83
CA GLY A 74 3.51 -13.49 33.22
C GLY A 74 4.66 -13.69 34.21
N GLN A 75 5.55 -14.63 33.90
CA GLN A 75 6.78 -14.91 34.66
C GLN A 75 7.72 -13.70 34.65
N ILE A 76 7.86 -13.03 33.51
CA ILE A 76 8.66 -11.80 33.39
C ILE A 76 8.06 -10.72 34.30
N CYS A 77 6.76 -10.44 34.19
CA CYS A 77 6.08 -9.45 35.04
C CYS A 77 6.25 -9.74 36.53
N GLY A 78 6.16 -11.02 36.95
CA GLY A 78 6.35 -11.44 38.33
C GLY A 78 7.74 -11.14 38.92
N SER A 79 8.74 -10.90 38.06
CA SER A 79 10.11 -10.57 38.47
C SER A 79 10.37 -9.07 38.66
N PHE A 80 9.44 -8.20 38.24
CA PHE A 80 9.53 -6.74 38.37
C PHE A 80 8.58 -6.25 39.46
N ARG A 81 9.01 -6.24 40.71
CA ARG A 81 8.15 -5.81 41.84
C ARG A 81 8.01 -4.29 41.95
N GLU A 82 8.94 -3.56 41.36
CA GLU A 82 9.02 -2.10 41.38
C GLU A 82 8.23 -1.42 40.25
N PHE A 83 7.73 -2.18 39.28
CA PHE A 83 6.90 -1.71 38.17
C PHE A 83 5.55 -2.42 38.17
N SER A 84 4.52 -1.80 37.59
CA SER A 84 3.25 -2.51 37.36
C SER A 84 3.42 -3.50 36.20
N SER A 85 2.70 -4.63 36.23
CA SER A 85 2.70 -5.59 35.12
C SER A 85 2.35 -4.92 33.79
N GLN A 86 1.43 -3.95 33.79
CA GLN A 86 1.09 -3.20 32.57
C GLN A 86 2.26 -2.38 32.03
N ALA A 87 3.08 -1.76 32.89
CA ALA A 87 4.25 -1.00 32.44
C ALA A 87 5.30 -1.91 31.79
N VAL A 88 5.46 -3.13 32.29
CA VAL A 88 6.34 -4.15 31.69
C VAL A 88 5.78 -4.62 30.34
N ILE A 89 4.49 -4.95 30.29
CA ILE A 89 3.79 -5.35 29.05
C ILE A 89 3.89 -4.27 27.98
N ASP A 90 3.67 -3.00 28.34
CA ASP A 90 3.77 -1.89 27.39
C ASP A 90 5.20 -1.75 26.85
N CYS A 91 6.24 -2.01 27.65
CA CYS A 91 7.63 -2.02 27.18
C CYS A 91 7.91 -3.18 26.22
N ILE A 92 7.40 -4.38 26.51
CA ILE A 92 7.50 -5.55 25.62
C ILE A 92 6.78 -5.25 24.29
N ALA A 93 5.56 -4.70 24.35
CA ALA A 93 4.80 -4.28 23.17
C ALA A 93 5.54 -3.22 22.35
N LEU A 94 6.22 -2.29 23.01
CA LEU A 94 7.05 -1.30 22.33
C LEU A 94 8.23 -1.93 21.60
N LEU A 95 8.94 -2.88 22.21
CA LEU A 95 10.03 -3.61 21.57
C LEU A 95 9.51 -4.46 20.39
N TYR A 96 8.40 -5.16 20.58
CA TYR A 96 7.72 -5.94 19.54
C TYR A 96 7.34 -5.07 18.34
N MET A 97 6.71 -3.92 18.56
CA MET A 97 6.33 -2.98 17.50
C MET A 97 7.51 -2.26 16.85
N ARG A 98 8.70 -2.34 17.45
CA ARG A 98 9.97 -1.89 16.85
C ARG A 98 10.72 -3.01 16.12
N GLY A 99 10.14 -4.21 16.05
CA GLY A 99 10.74 -5.35 15.37
C GLY A 99 11.94 -5.95 16.09
N LEU A 100 12.04 -5.74 17.41
CA LEU A 100 13.21 -6.12 18.20
C LEU A 100 13.04 -7.43 18.97
N LEU A 101 11.91 -8.12 18.80
CA LEU A 101 11.58 -9.35 19.52
C LEU A 101 11.23 -10.49 18.59
N GLU A 102 11.58 -11.70 19.01
CA GLU A 102 11.13 -12.98 18.47
C GLU A 102 10.29 -13.72 19.51
N ASP A 103 9.54 -14.73 19.06
CA ASP A 103 8.90 -15.72 19.92
C ASP A 103 9.68 -17.03 19.90
N ALA A 104 10.43 -17.31 20.97
CA ALA A 104 11.16 -18.56 21.10
C ALA A 104 10.23 -19.78 21.24
N ALA A 105 8.95 -19.60 21.55
CA ALA A 105 7.99 -20.71 21.54
C ALA A 105 7.76 -21.28 20.13
N ALA A 106 8.08 -20.49 19.11
CA ALA A 106 8.00 -20.89 17.71
C ALA A 106 9.29 -21.57 17.22
N ASP A 107 10.34 -21.62 18.05
CA ASP A 107 11.56 -22.35 17.73
C ASP A 107 11.27 -23.85 17.77
N GLY A 108 11.26 -24.49 16.59
CA GLY A 108 11.29 -25.94 16.52
C GLY A 108 12.64 -26.52 16.98
N THR A 109 12.78 -27.83 16.91
CA THR A 109 14.06 -28.51 17.17
C THR A 109 14.94 -28.46 15.92
N TRP A 110 15.88 -27.51 15.84
CA TRP A 110 16.70 -27.34 14.64
C TRP A 110 18.17 -27.03 14.94
N ASP A 111 19.04 -27.58 14.11
CA ASP A 111 20.49 -27.42 14.22
C ASP A 111 20.97 -26.26 13.33
N LEU A 112 21.48 -25.23 14.00
CA LEU A 112 22.07 -24.03 13.39
C LEU A 112 23.59 -24.16 13.20
N SER A 113 24.20 -25.29 13.59
CA SER A 113 25.66 -25.48 13.51
C SER A 113 26.20 -25.34 12.07
N SER A 114 25.35 -25.53 11.06
CA SER A 114 25.70 -25.39 9.65
C SER A 114 25.75 -23.93 9.17
N LEU A 115 25.31 -22.97 9.97
CA LEU A 115 25.31 -21.55 9.62
C LEU A 115 26.32 -20.80 10.47
N ASP A 116 27.01 -19.84 9.86
CA ASP A 116 27.83 -18.91 10.60
C ASP A 116 26.96 -17.90 11.37
N GLN A 117 27.57 -17.29 12.39
CA GLN A 117 26.89 -16.37 13.28
C GLN A 117 26.37 -15.11 12.57
N GLU A 118 27.08 -14.60 11.56
CA GLU A 118 26.70 -13.37 10.87
C GLU A 118 25.46 -13.60 9.99
N THR A 119 25.34 -14.76 9.35
CA THR A 119 24.14 -15.16 8.61
C THR A 119 22.91 -15.25 9.54
N VAL A 120 23.06 -15.87 10.71
CA VAL A 120 21.97 -15.90 11.71
C VAL A 120 21.60 -14.49 12.16
N PHE A 121 22.60 -13.64 12.43
CA PHE A 121 22.37 -12.25 12.83
C PHE A 121 21.70 -11.42 11.75
N TYR A 122 22.02 -11.63 10.48
CA TYR A 122 21.32 -11.00 9.37
C TYR A 122 19.82 -11.31 9.44
N PHE A 123 19.45 -12.59 9.52
CA PHE A 123 18.05 -13.01 9.58
C PHE A 123 17.30 -12.52 10.81
N GLN A 124 17.93 -12.54 11.99
CA GLN A 124 17.35 -12.01 13.23
C GLN A 124 17.04 -10.51 13.13
N ARG A 125 17.92 -9.74 12.50
CA ARG A 125 17.72 -8.31 12.25
C ARG A 125 16.60 -8.03 11.25
N GLN A 126 16.36 -8.97 10.33
CA GLN A 126 15.39 -8.83 9.26
C GLN A 126 14.00 -9.35 9.59
N LEU A 127 13.81 -10.19 10.63
CA LEU A 127 12.52 -10.83 10.92
C LEU A 127 11.29 -9.91 10.82
N ASP A 128 11.42 -8.67 11.31
CA ASP A 128 10.33 -7.69 11.30
C ASP A 128 9.99 -7.16 9.90
N SER A 129 10.90 -7.27 8.92
CA SER A 129 10.76 -6.84 7.52
C SER A 129 9.59 -7.51 6.80
N THR A 130 9.16 -8.70 7.25
CA THR A 130 7.98 -9.37 6.69
C THR A 130 6.92 -9.67 7.74
N ARG A 131 7.32 -10.06 8.96
CA ARG A 131 6.45 -10.66 10.00
C ARG A 131 5.68 -11.91 9.56
N ILE A 132 6.19 -12.63 8.55
CA ILE A 132 5.62 -13.93 8.18
C ILE A 132 5.85 -14.95 9.31
N HIS A 133 7.01 -14.86 9.96
CA HIS A 133 7.43 -15.77 11.02
C HIS A 133 7.46 -15.07 12.38
N ALA A 134 7.24 -15.85 13.43
CA ALA A 134 7.39 -15.37 14.81
C ALA A 134 8.85 -15.45 15.30
N SER A 135 9.67 -16.27 14.64
CA SER A 135 11.10 -16.44 14.91
C SER A 135 11.90 -16.56 13.62
N SER A 136 13.12 -16.01 13.59
CA SER A 136 14.04 -16.17 12.47
C SER A 136 14.34 -17.63 12.16
N LEU A 137 14.30 -18.51 13.16
CA LEU A 137 14.59 -19.95 12.97
C LEU A 137 13.57 -20.64 12.07
N GLN A 138 12.32 -20.17 12.03
CA GLN A 138 11.28 -20.74 11.16
C GLN A 138 11.59 -20.46 9.67
N GLY A 139 12.04 -19.25 9.35
CA GLY A 139 12.43 -18.91 7.98
C GLY A 139 13.75 -19.57 7.57
N ILE A 140 14.71 -19.70 8.49
CA ILE A 140 15.96 -20.45 8.25
C ILE A 140 15.66 -21.93 7.98
N LYS A 141 14.76 -22.53 8.77
CA LYS A 141 14.29 -23.90 8.55
C LYS A 141 13.73 -24.07 7.14
N LYS A 142 12.89 -23.13 6.68
CA LYS A 142 12.33 -23.16 5.32
C LYS A 142 13.41 -23.14 4.23
N LEU A 143 14.47 -22.34 4.40
CA LEU A 143 15.62 -22.36 3.48
C LEU A 143 16.31 -23.72 3.45
N LYS A 144 16.55 -24.31 4.62
CA LYS A 144 17.25 -25.60 4.71
C LYS A 144 16.41 -26.79 4.27
N GLU A 145 15.09 -26.64 4.22
CA GLU A 145 14.16 -27.60 3.59
C GLU A 145 13.98 -27.36 2.08
N THR A 146 14.61 -26.33 1.50
CA THR A 146 14.50 -26.02 0.08
C THR A 146 15.50 -26.82 -0.76
N HIS A 147 15.00 -27.42 -1.83
CA HIS A 147 15.78 -28.07 -2.88
C HIS A 147 15.76 -27.16 -4.11
N LEU A 148 16.84 -26.41 -4.33
CA LEU A 148 16.93 -25.39 -5.36
C LEU A 148 17.64 -25.92 -6.61
N GLY A 149 16.93 -25.94 -7.72
CA GLY A 149 17.53 -26.19 -9.04
C GLY A 149 18.02 -24.89 -9.67
N VAL A 150 19.30 -24.78 -9.96
CA VAL A 150 19.90 -23.61 -10.59
C VAL A 150 20.26 -23.95 -12.03
N TYR A 151 19.59 -23.30 -12.98
CA TYR A 151 19.92 -23.35 -14.40
C TYR A 151 20.69 -22.10 -14.77
N THR A 152 21.92 -22.25 -15.26
CA THR A 152 22.81 -21.11 -15.48
C THR A 152 23.79 -21.30 -16.63
N ASN A 153 24.17 -20.21 -17.28
CA ASN A 153 25.28 -20.12 -18.23
C ASN A 153 26.43 -19.25 -17.70
N ILE A 154 26.41 -18.90 -16.41
CA ILE A 154 27.44 -18.12 -15.75
C ILE A 154 28.69 -19.01 -15.59
N SER A 155 29.84 -18.52 -16.04
CA SER A 155 31.13 -19.25 -15.98
C SER A 155 31.50 -19.68 -14.55
N ASP A 156 31.27 -18.79 -13.58
CA ASP A 156 31.62 -18.98 -12.18
C ASP A 156 30.40 -19.41 -11.34
N SER A 157 29.53 -20.26 -11.91
CA SER A 157 28.30 -20.77 -11.27
C SER A 157 28.55 -21.50 -9.94
N TYR A 158 29.78 -21.96 -9.68
CA TYR A 158 30.17 -22.52 -8.39
C TYR A 158 30.09 -21.47 -7.26
N LEU A 159 30.41 -20.20 -7.53
CA LEU A 159 30.29 -19.12 -6.53
C LEU A 159 28.83 -18.90 -6.15
N LEU A 160 27.93 -18.95 -7.13
CA LEU A 160 26.49 -18.89 -6.90
C LEU A 160 26.03 -20.06 -6.03
N ARG A 161 26.43 -21.30 -6.35
CA ARG A 161 26.07 -22.49 -5.56
C ARG A 161 26.60 -22.41 -4.13
N GLU A 162 27.89 -22.12 -3.95
CA GLU A 162 28.49 -22.06 -2.62
C GLU A 162 27.88 -20.94 -1.78
N GLY A 163 27.61 -19.77 -2.37
CA GLY A 163 26.94 -18.68 -1.68
C GLY A 163 25.52 -19.02 -1.24
N LEU A 164 24.74 -19.71 -2.08
CA LEU A 164 23.40 -20.19 -1.74
C LEU A 164 23.41 -21.20 -0.59
N LEU A 165 24.36 -22.14 -0.59
CA LEU A 165 24.54 -23.12 0.50
C LEU A 165 24.97 -22.43 1.80
N GLN A 166 25.93 -21.49 1.73
CA GLN A 166 26.39 -20.71 2.88
C GLN A 166 25.27 -19.86 3.49
N ALA A 167 24.37 -19.32 2.65
CA ALA A 167 23.20 -18.57 3.10
C ALA A 167 22.08 -19.45 3.70
N GLY A 168 22.23 -20.79 3.67
CA GLY A 168 21.38 -21.73 4.39
C GLY A 168 20.41 -22.54 3.55
N ILE A 169 20.52 -22.51 2.21
CA ILE A 169 19.72 -23.39 1.35
C ILE A 169 20.16 -24.84 1.56
N GLY A 170 19.19 -25.75 1.69
CA GLY A 170 19.45 -27.15 2.02
C GLY A 170 20.19 -27.91 0.93
N GLU A 171 19.65 -27.86 -0.28
CA GLU A 171 20.25 -28.50 -1.45
C GLU A 171 20.24 -27.56 -2.65
N VAL A 172 21.36 -27.51 -3.38
CA VAL A 172 21.53 -26.70 -4.59
C VAL A 172 22.10 -27.57 -5.70
N SER A 173 21.31 -27.82 -6.75
CA SER A 173 21.76 -28.50 -7.97
C SER A 173 22.12 -27.46 -9.03
N LEU A 174 23.27 -27.62 -9.69
CA LEU A 174 23.69 -26.78 -10.83
C LEU A 174 23.46 -27.55 -12.13
N GLN A 175 22.83 -26.90 -13.10
CA GLN A 175 22.53 -27.46 -14.41
C GLN A 175 22.75 -26.41 -15.50
N ASP A 176 23.24 -26.85 -16.66
CA ASP A 176 23.28 -26.02 -17.86
C ASP A 176 21.89 -25.99 -18.52
N PHE A 177 21.67 -25.00 -19.39
CA PHE A 177 20.48 -24.95 -20.25
C PHE A 177 20.56 -26.00 -21.36
N GLY A 178 20.26 -27.25 -21.02
CA GLY A 178 20.26 -28.39 -21.94
C GLY A 178 18.97 -28.52 -22.77
N VAL A 179 18.98 -29.46 -23.72
CA VAL A 179 17.78 -29.82 -24.51
C VAL A 179 16.76 -30.60 -23.65
N ASP A 180 17.24 -31.41 -22.72
CA ASP A 180 16.45 -32.25 -21.83
C ASP A 180 16.45 -31.68 -20.39
N ILE A 181 15.65 -30.65 -20.15
CA ILE A 181 15.43 -30.09 -18.81
C ILE A 181 14.61 -31.07 -17.99
N ARG A 182 15.16 -31.53 -16.85
CA ARG A 182 14.49 -32.48 -15.94
C ARG A 182 14.53 -31.96 -14.52
N LEU A 183 13.35 -31.71 -13.97
CA LEU A 183 13.15 -31.46 -12.55
C LEU A 183 12.71 -32.78 -11.90
N THR A 184 13.33 -33.13 -10.78
CA THR A 184 13.15 -34.40 -10.07
C THR A 184 12.63 -34.18 -8.67
N ASN A 185 13.35 -33.41 -7.86
CA ASN A 185 13.07 -33.16 -6.45
C ASN A 185 13.06 -31.67 -6.11
N GLU A 186 13.34 -30.81 -7.09
CA GLU A 186 13.40 -29.37 -6.92
C GLU A 186 12.05 -28.81 -6.45
N THR A 187 12.07 -28.06 -5.36
CA THR A 187 10.89 -27.32 -4.86
C THR A 187 10.85 -25.90 -5.39
N PHE A 188 11.97 -25.42 -5.94
CA PHE A 188 12.10 -24.11 -6.55
C PHE A 188 13.19 -24.14 -7.63
N VAL A 189 13.06 -23.29 -8.64
CA VAL A 189 14.07 -23.13 -9.69
C VAL A 189 14.58 -21.69 -9.78
N LEU A 190 15.89 -21.52 -9.92
CA LEU A 190 16.53 -20.25 -10.27
C LEU A 190 17.12 -20.37 -11.68
N ALA A 191 16.68 -19.52 -12.60
CA ALA A 191 17.35 -19.31 -13.88
C ALA A 191 18.30 -18.11 -13.73
N ALA A 192 19.61 -18.35 -13.62
CA ALA A 192 20.63 -17.32 -13.48
C ALA A 192 21.41 -17.16 -14.79
N VAL A 193 21.15 -16.07 -15.50
CA VAL A 193 21.57 -15.86 -16.89
C VAL A 193 22.58 -14.72 -16.99
N ASN A 194 23.64 -14.92 -17.74
CA ASN A 194 24.56 -13.86 -18.19
C ASN A 194 24.52 -13.72 -19.71
N GLY A 195 24.35 -12.49 -20.19
CA GLY A 195 24.20 -12.13 -21.58
C GLY A 195 22.84 -12.51 -22.16
N ASN A 196 22.82 -12.65 -23.47
CA ASN A 196 21.65 -13.09 -24.21
C ASN A 196 21.61 -14.62 -24.21
N LEU A 197 20.63 -15.20 -23.53
CA LEU A 197 20.32 -16.62 -23.63
C LEU A 197 19.23 -16.81 -24.67
N SER A 198 19.23 -17.94 -25.40
CA SER A 198 18.24 -18.12 -26.45
C SER A 198 16.83 -18.16 -25.84
N GLU A 199 15.88 -17.48 -26.49
CA GLU A 199 14.47 -17.53 -26.09
C GLU A 199 13.97 -18.98 -25.94
N LEU A 200 14.49 -19.88 -26.78
CA LEU A 200 14.11 -21.29 -26.78
C LEU A 200 14.53 -22.03 -25.50
N GLU A 201 15.69 -21.73 -24.92
CA GLU A 201 16.17 -22.35 -23.69
C GLU A 201 15.30 -21.96 -22.48
N ILE A 202 15.03 -20.66 -22.32
CA ILE A 202 14.19 -20.17 -21.22
C ILE A 202 12.74 -20.62 -21.40
N ARG A 203 12.20 -20.61 -22.63
CA ARG A 203 10.85 -21.14 -22.91
C ARG A 203 10.70 -22.60 -22.51
N ARG A 204 11.70 -23.45 -22.80
CA ARG A 204 11.68 -24.86 -22.37
C ARG A 204 11.67 -24.99 -20.85
N LEU A 205 12.48 -24.21 -20.15
CA LEU A 205 12.50 -24.21 -18.69
C LEU A 205 11.13 -23.78 -18.14
N ALA A 206 10.58 -22.70 -18.67
CA ALA A 206 9.26 -22.18 -18.30
C ALA A 206 8.15 -23.22 -18.51
N ASP A 207 8.16 -23.94 -19.63
CA ASP A 207 7.19 -25.01 -19.94
C ASP A 207 7.30 -26.18 -18.98
N VAL A 208 8.53 -26.61 -18.62
CA VAL A 208 8.74 -27.68 -17.65
C VAL A 208 8.26 -27.26 -16.27
N CYS A 209 8.65 -26.07 -15.80
CA CYS A 209 8.21 -25.52 -14.52
C CYS A 209 6.69 -25.38 -14.45
N ALA A 210 6.06 -24.85 -15.51
CA ALA A 210 4.60 -24.70 -15.56
C ALA A 210 3.84 -26.03 -15.56
N ARG A 211 4.36 -27.07 -16.24
CA ARG A 211 3.75 -28.42 -16.25
C ARG A 211 3.87 -29.14 -14.92
N GLN A 212 4.99 -28.95 -14.22
CA GLN A 212 5.22 -29.56 -12.91
C GLN A 212 4.76 -28.69 -11.73
N GLU A 213 4.22 -27.50 -12.02
CA GLU A 213 3.79 -26.51 -11.02
C GLU A 213 4.91 -26.10 -10.06
N ILE A 214 6.14 -26.09 -10.55
CA ILE A 214 7.32 -25.65 -9.79
C ILE A 214 7.50 -24.14 -10.01
N PRO A 215 7.48 -23.33 -8.93
CA PRO A 215 7.73 -21.90 -9.03
C PRO A 215 9.21 -21.63 -9.33
N TRP A 216 9.47 -20.54 -10.04
CA TRP A 216 10.84 -20.21 -10.43
C TRP A 216 11.10 -18.72 -10.52
N LEU A 217 12.37 -18.33 -10.38
CA LEU A 217 12.85 -16.96 -10.42
C LEU A 217 13.85 -16.78 -11.56
N LEU A 218 13.73 -15.67 -12.29
CA LEU A 218 14.72 -15.24 -13.26
C LEU A 218 15.70 -14.23 -12.63
N SER A 219 16.98 -14.43 -12.86
CA SER A 219 18.03 -13.44 -12.64
C SER A 219 18.84 -13.33 -13.92
N LEU A 220 19.00 -12.12 -14.44
CA LEU A 220 19.68 -11.88 -15.71
C LEU A 220 20.64 -10.71 -15.58
N THR A 221 21.86 -10.86 -16.08
CA THR A 221 22.82 -9.75 -16.23
C THR A 221 23.28 -9.65 -17.67
N CYS A 222 23.34 -8.45 -18.23
CA CYS A 222 23.81 -8.21 -19.59
C CYS A 222 24.49 -6.84 -19.68
N GLY A 223 25.74 -6.79 -20.11
CA GLY A 223 26.55 -5.58 -20.07
C GLY A 223 26.66 -5.04 -18.64
N HIS A 224 26.18 -3.82 -18.41
CA HIS A 224 26.09 -3.22 -17.08
C HIS A 224 24.70 -3.33 -16.45
N MET A 225 23.77 -4.05 -17.09
CA MET A 225 22.41 -4.18 -16.60
C MET A 225 22.26 -5.46 -15.79
N GLY A 226 21.54 -5.37 -14.69
CA GLY A 226 21.05 -6.50 -13.92
C GLY A 226 19.53 -6.45 -13.80
N MET A 227 18.87 -7.60 -13.97
CA MET A 227 17.44 -7.79 -13.80
C MET A 227 17.16 -8.93 -12.84
N LEU A 228 16.39 -8.64 -11.80
CA LEU A 228 16.03 -9.58 -10.75
C LEU A 228 14.51 -9.77 -10.74
N GLY A 229 14.09 -11.02 -10.89
CA GLY A 229 12.72 -11.35 -11.28
C GLY A 229 12.52 -11.29 -12.80
N PRO A 230 11.30 -11.56 -13.28
CA PRO A 230 10.12 -11.85 -12.47
C PRO A 230 10.16 -13.19 -11.75
N TYR A 231 9.34 -13.31 -10.71
CA TYR A 231 8.96 -14.59 -10.13
C TYR A 231 7.77 -15.17 -10.89
N PHE A 232 7.86 -16.44 -11.25
CA PHE A 232 6.91 -17.14 -12.10
C PHE A 232 6.22 -18.25 -11.31
N GLU A 233 4.91 -18.11 -11.13
CA GLU A 233 4.04 -19.11 -10.51
C GLU A 233 2.72 -19.16 -11.27
N ARG A 234 2.36 -20.36 -11.75
CA ARG A 234 1.28 -20.56 -12.71
C ARG A 234 -0.07 -20.00 -12.26
N SER A 235 -0.42 -20.18 -10.99
CA SER A 235 -1.68 -19.72 -10.39
C SER A 235 -1.68 -18.25 -10.02
N GLU A 236 -0.51 -17.63 -9.89
CA GLU A 236 -0.37 -16.33 -9.22
C GLU A 236 0.09 -15.26 -10.22
N THR A 237 1.28 -15.42 -10.80
CA THR A 237 1.92 -14.38 -11.62
C THR A 237 1.72 -14.60 -13.12
N ALA A 238 2.18 -13.64 -13.93
CA ALA A 238 2.16 -13.78 -15.38
C ALA A 238 3.20 -14.81 -15.83
N CYS A 239 2.91 -15.57 -16.89
CA CYS A 239 3.87 -16.55 -17.41
C CYS A 239 5.06 -15.89 -18.12
N TYR A 240 6.13 -16.65 -18.34
CA TYR A 240 7.30 -16.19 -19.10
C TYR A 240 6.93 -15.64 -20.48
N GLY A 241 5.99 -16.27 -21.20
CA GLY A 241 5.54 -15.75 -22.49
C GLY A 241 4.87 -14.37 -22.41
N CYS A 242 4.25 -13.99 -21.29
CA CYS A 242 3.78 -12.61 -21.10
C CYS A 242 4.93 -11.65 -20.80
N PHE A 243 5.90 -12.11 -20.01
CA PHE A 243 7.11 -11.33 -19.70
C PHE A 243 8.00 -11.11 -20.92
N GLU A 244 8.21 -12.12 -21.75
CA GLU A 244 9.04 -12.06 -22.95
C GLU A 244 8.55 -10.98 -23.94
N GLU A 245 7.25 -10.86 -24.12
CA GLU A 245 6.65 -9.78 -24.92
C GLU A 245 6.99 -8.39 -24.35
N LEU A 246 6.99 -8.26 -23.02
CA LEU A 246 7.38 -7.01 -22.35
C LEU A 246 8.88 -6.75 -22.56
N LEU A 247 9.70 -7.79 -22.46
CA LEU A 247 11.16 -7.72 -22.60
C LEU A 247 11.57 -7.29 -24.01
N GLN A 248 10.87 -7.74 -25.05
CA GLN A 248 11.11 -7.29 -26.44
C GLN A 248 10.94 -5.77 -26.62
N GLY A 249 10.18 -5.12 -25.74
CA GLY A 249 10.04 -3.66 -25.71
C GLY A 249 11.09 -2.92 -24.87
N MET A 250 12.00 -3.63 -24.18
CA MET A 250 12.99 -3.05 -23.27
C MET A 250 14.35 -2.95 -23.95
N ALA A 251 14.73 -1.75 -24.39
CA ALA A 251 16.02 -1.49 -25.04
C ALA A 251 17.22 -1.95 -24.20
N ASP A 252 17.12 -1.89 -22.87
CA ASP A 252 18.17 -2.23 -21.91
C ASP A 252 18.74 -3.66 -22.07
N PHE A 253 17.97 -4.60 -22.64
CA PHE A 253 18.33 -6.02 -22.77
C PHE A 253 18.43 -6.49 -24.22
N THR A 254 18.51 -5.57 -25.19
CA THR A 254 18.51 -5.89 -26.63
C THR A 254 19.90 -6.09 -27.25
N GLY A 255 20.98 -5.89 -26.49
CA GLY A 255 22.36 -5.97 -26.99
C GLY A 255 23.11 -7.20 -26.49
N ASP A 256 24.02 -7.74 -27.31
CA ASP A 256 24.90 -8.87 -26.95
C ASP A 256 26.18 -8.41 -26.23
N THR A 257 26.11 -7.32 -25.47
CA THR A 257 27.31 -6.80 -24.79
C THR A 257 27.65 -7.72 -23.62
N PRO A 258 28.85 -8.34 -23.59
CA PRO A 258 29.22 -9.21 -22.48
C PRO A 258 29.35 -8.40 -21.20
N SER A 259 28.82 -8.93 -20.11
CA SER A 259 28.96 -8.34 -18.78
C SER A 259 30.40 -8.43 -18.29
N LEU A 260 30.87 -7.44 -17.54
CA LEU A 260 32.18 -7.49 -16.91
C LEU A 260 32.19 -8.53 -15.79
N VAL A 261 33.34 -9.15 -15.52
CA VAL A 261 33.48 -10.13 -14.41
C VAL A 261 33.03 -9.54 -13.08
N HIS A 262 33.39 -8.30 -12.80
CA HIS A 262 32.97 -7.62 -11.57
C HIS A 262 31.45 -7.42 -11.48
N ASP A 263 30.79 -7.12 -12.61
CA ASP A 263 29.34 -6.95 -12.67
C ASP A 263 28.64 -8.29 -12.41
N ILE A 264 29.17 -9.38 -12.97
CA ILE A 264 28.67 -10.74 -12.74
C ILE A 264 28.82 -11.13 -11.27
N ASP A 265 30.01 -10.95 -10.69
CA ASP A 265 30.29 -11.29 -9.28
C ASP A 265 29.34 -10.54 -8.34
N MET A 266 29.16 -9.24 -8.58
CA MET A 266 28.21 -8.42 -7.83
C MET A 266 26.78 -8.93 -8.00
N TRP A 267 26.38 -9.22 -9.23
CA TRP A 267 25.02 -9.67 -9.54
C TRP A 267 24.68 -11.03 -8.93
N ILE A 268 25.66 -11.93 -8.83
CA ILE A 268 25.54 -13.20 -8.09
C ILE A 268 25.15 -12.93 -6.63
N GLN A 269 25.79 -11.95 -5.97
CA GLN A 269 25.46 -11.62 -4.57
C GLN A 269 24.05 -11.06 -4.42
N TYR A 270 23.62 -10.17 -5.33
CA TYR A 270 22.24 -9.68 -5.35
C TYR A 270 21.22 -10.81 -5.56
N THR A 271 21.55 -11.77 -6.44
CA THR A 271 20.72 -12.94 -6.71
C THR A 271 20.59 -13.83 -5.48
N ILE A 272 21.70 -14.13 -4.79
CA ILE A 272 21.70 -14.92 -3.55
C ILE A 272 20.84 -14.25 -2.49
N LEU A 273 21.06 -12.95 -2.26
CA LEU A 273 20.33 -12.19 -1.25
C LEU A 273 18.82 -12.23 -1.49
N GLU A 274 18.39 -12.03 -2.73
CA GLU A 274 16.98 -12.08 -3.11
C GLU A 274 16.38 -13.46 -2.91
N VAL A 275 17.05 -14.51 -3.41
CA VAL A 275 16.56 -15.90 -3.27
C VAL A 275 16.40 -16.26 -1.80
N CYS A 276 17.38 -15.93 -0.96
CA CYS A 276 17.32 -16.21 0.47
C CYS A 276 16.22 -15.41 1.17
N ASN A 277 16.06 -14.12 0.86
CA ASN A 277 15.00 -13.30 1.45
C ASN A 277 13.61 -13.76 1.02
N PHE A 278 13.41 -14.01 -0.27
CA PHE A 278 12.15 -14.45 -0.84
C PHE A 278 11.73 -15.82 -0.30
N LEU A 279 12.63 -16.81 -0.35
CA LEU A 279 12.31 -18.17 0.07
C LEU A 279 12.14 -18.28 1.58
N SER A 280 13.01 -17.65 2.37
CA SER A 280 12.87 -17.65 3.84
C SER A 280 11.62 -16.89 4.28
N GLY A 281 11.24 -15.84 3.55
CA GLY A 281 10.25 -14.88 4.01
C GLY A 281 10.71 -14.08 5.22
N LEU A 282 12.02 -13.92 5.46
CA LEU A 282 12.57 -13.15 6.58
C LEU A 282 12.98 -11.74 6.16
N GLY A 283 13.63 -11.58 5.01
CA GLY A 283 14.08 -10.29 4.53
C GLY A 283 13.10 -9.64 3.54
N PRO A 284 13.31 -8.35 3.23
CA PRO A 284 12.61 -7.71 2.13
C PRO A 284 13.00 -8.42 0.83
N ALA A 285 12.00 -8.92 0.11
CA ALA A 285 12.16 -9.41 -1.24
C ALA A 285 11.75 -8.31 -2.22
N ILE A 286 12.55 -8.13 -3.26
CA ILE A 286 12.29 -7.18 -4.35
C ILE A 286 11.30 -7.78 -5.35
N THR A 287 11.33 -9.10 -5.49
CA THR A 287 10.57 -9.89 -6.46
C THR A 287 9.25 -10.39 -5.87
N GLY A 288 8.58 -11.30 -6.58
CA GLY A 288 7.21 -11.73 -6.32
C GLY A 288 6.32 -11.29 -7.48
N MET A 289 5.56 -10.21 -7.29
CA MET A 289 4.72 -9.67 -8.37
C MET A 289 5.51 -8.78 -9.35
N ASP A 290 6.66 -8.28 -8.91
CA ASP A 290 7.45 -7.29 -9.63
C ASP A 290 8.82 -7.87 -10.02
N PHE A 291 9.47 -7.21 -10.97
CA PHE A 291 10.88 -7.37 -11.26
C PHE A 291 11.58 -6.01 -11.18
N MET A 292 12.88 -6.04 -10.89
CA MET A 292 13.72 -4.87 -10.82
C MET A 292 14.78 -4.90 -11.91
N VAL A 293 15.06 -3.75 -12.50
CA VAL A 293 16.19 -3.51 -13.39
C VAL A 293 17.12 -2.50 -12.73
N LEU A 294 18.42 -2.75 -12.77
CA LEU A 294 19.47 -1.89 -12.22
C LEU A 294 20.60 -1.75 -13.23
N ASN A 295 21.03 -0.51 -13.47
CA ASN A 295 22.29 -0.22 -14.16
C ASN A 295 23.42 -0.19 -13.12
N LEU A 296 24.37 -1.10 -13.21
CA LEU A 296 25.50 -1.27 -12.29
C LEU A 296 26.58 -0.19 -12.48
N ALA A 297 26.57 0.54 -13.61
CA ALA A 297 27.52 1.61 -13.86
C ALA A 297 27.16 2.90 -13.12
N ASP A 298 25.87 3.22 -13.00
CA ASP A 298 25.39 4.48 -12.42
C ASP A 298 24.36 4.31 -11.28
N TRP A 299 24.00 3.07 -10.96
CA TRP A 299 23.08 2.69 -9.90
C TRP A 299 21.64 3.18 -10.08
N HIS A 300 21.25 3.59 -11.29
CA HIS A 300 19.85 3.88 -11.59
C HIS A 300 19.09 2.58 -11.82
N GLY A 301 17.90 2.48 -11.23
CA GLY A 301 17.04 1.32 -11.38
C GLY A 301 15.57 1.66 -11.34
N TYR A 302 14.76 0.73 -11.81
CA TYR A 302 13.31 0.83 -11.78
C TYR A 302 12.69 -0.54 -11.47
N LYS A 303 11.45 -0.51 -10.97
CA LYS A 303 10.62 -1.71 -10.77
C LYS A 303 9.44 -1.68 -11.73
N ARG A 304 9.04 -2.85 -12.20
CA ARG A 304 7.85 -3.02 -13.03
C ARG A 304 7.14 -4.32 -12.69
N ARG A 305 5.83 -4.32 -12.85
CA ARG A 305 5.00 -5.51 -12.77
C ARG A 305 4.82 -6.13 -14.15
N VAL A 306 4.66 -7.44 -14.21
CA VAL A 306 4.30 -8.14 -15.46
C VAL A 306 2.79 -8.39 -15.48
N PRO A 307 2.00 -7.65 -16.27
CA PRO A 307 0.59 -7.93 -16.43
C PRO A 307 0.36 -9.21 -17.26
N LYS A 308 -0.69 -9.97 -16.93
CA LYS A 308 -1.12 -11.09 -17.79
C LYS A 308 -1.74 -10.51 -19.07
N ARG A 309 -1.36 -11.05 -20.22
CA ARG A 309 -1.94 -10.65 -21.52
C ARG A 309 -3.33 -11.27 -21.70
N PRO A 310 -4.39 -10.49 -21.98
CA PRO A 310 -5.70 -11.03 -22.34
C PRO A 310 -5.58 -12.03 -23.50
N GLY A 311 -6.17 -13.22 -23.37
CA GLY A 311 -6.09 -14.27 -24.39
C GLY A 311 -4.81 -15.10 -24.36
N CYS A 312 -3.87 -14.86 -23.43
CA CYS A 312 -2.68 -15.69 -23.27
C CYS A 312 -3.06 -17.15 -23.03
N PRO A 313 -2.60 -18.11 -23.86
CA PRO A 313 -3.01 -19.51 -23.73
C PRO A 313 -2.49 -20.19 -22.45
N HIS A 314 -1.50 -19.59 -21.78
CA HIS A 314 -0.85 -20.18 -20.60
C HIS A 314 -1.40 -19.68 -19.27
N CYS A 315 -1.59 -18.36 -19.11
CA CYS A 315 -1.93 -17.77 -17.81
C CYS A 315 -3.23 -16.97 -17.80
N LEU A 316 -3.82 -16.64 -18.96
CA LEU A 316 -5.11 -15.95 -19.04
C LEU A 316 -5.87 -16.32 -20.34
N PRO A 317 -6.26 -17.60 -20.50
CA PRO A 317 -6.95 -18.04 -21.70
C PRO A 317 -8.36 -17.42 -21.72
N MET A 318 -8.70 -16.81 -22.86
CA MET A 318 -10.02 -16.22 -23.08
C MET A 318 -10.53 -16.70 -24.44
N ALA A 319 -11.77 -17.19 -24.48
CA ALA A 319 -12.40 -17.58 -25.73
C ALA A 319 -12.48 -16.36 -26.67
N ASP A 320 -12.12 -16.56 -27.94
CA ASP A 320 -12.21 -15.57 -29.01
C ASP A 320 -11.36 -14.29 -28.86
N VAL A 321 -10.48 -14.22 -27.84
CA VAL A 321 -9.54 -13.11 -27.65
C VAL A 321 -8.13 -13.57 -27.97
N LYS A 322 -7.50 -12.94 -28.97
CA LYS A 322 -6.08 -13.18 -29.27
C LYS A 322 -5.19 -12.50 -28.21
N PRO A 323 -4.07 -13.13 -27.82
CA PRO A 323 -3.04 -12.48 -27.00
C PRO A 323 -2.69 -11.09 -27.53
N GLY A 324 -2.78 -10.08 -26.66
CA GLY A 324 -2.44 -8.70 -26.99
C GLY A 324 -1.90 -7.93 -25.80
N LEU A 325 -1.44 -6.70 -26.05
CA LEU A 325 -1.03 -5.79 -24.98
C LEU A 325 -2.23 -5.52 -24.05
N PRO A 326 -2.05 -5.60 -22.72
CA PRO A 326 -3.13 -5.31 -21.79
C PRO A 326 -3.54 -3.83 -21.91
N PRO A 327 -4.84 -3.52 -21.94
CA PRO A 327 -5.30 -2.13 -21.98
C PRO A 327 -4.94 -1.40 -20.67
N LEU A 328 -4.83 -0.07 -20.72
CA LEU A 328 -4.39 0.73 -19.57
C LEU A 328 -5.17 0.46 -18.26
N PRO A 329 -6.52 0.33 -18.25
CA PRO A 329 -7.24 0.00 -17.02
C PRO A 329 -6.79 -1.33 -16.42
N MET A 330 -6.50 -2.33 -17.25
CA MET A 330 -6.01 -3.63 -16.78
C MET A 330 -4.58 -3.54 -16.25
N GLN A 331 -3.71 -2.74 -16.88
CA GLN A 331 -2.38 -2.47 -16.34
C GLN A 331 -2.47 -1.82 -14.96
N PHE A 332 -3.34 -0.82 -14.80
CA PHE A 332 -3.61 -0.21 -13.50
C PHE A 332 -4.12 -1.23 -12.47
N GLU A 333 -5.06 -2.11 -12.85
CA GLU A 333 -5.53 -3.19 -11.97
C GLU A 333 -4.36 -4.07 -11.51
N TYR A 334 -3.47 -4.48 -12.40
CA TYR A 334 -2.29 -5.26 -12.02
C TYR A 334 -1.36 -4.49 -11.08
N GLU A 335 -1.06 -3.22 -11.36
CA GLU A 335 -0.17 -2.39 -10.54
C GLU A 335 -0.67 -2.22 -9.11
N VAL A 336 -1.99 -2.20 -8.90
CA VAL A 336 -2.57 -2.00 -7.56
C VAL A 336 -3.16 -3.27 -6.94
N HIS A 337 -3.06 -4.41 -7.61
CA HIS A 337 -3.53 -5.70 -7.12
C HIS A 337 -2.66 -6.18 -5.94
N PHE A 338 -3.31 -6.63 -4.87
CA PHE A 338 -2.67 -7.31 -3.75
C PHE A 338 -2.46 -8.79 -4.09
N PRO A 339 -1.25 -9.34 -3.93
CA PRO A 339 -1.02 -10.74 -4.20
C PRO A 339 -1.76 -11.64 -3.20
N SER A 340 -1.79 -12.94 -3.49
CA SER A 340 -2.27 -13.95 -2.55
C SER A 340 -1.50 -13.95 -1.24
N GLY A 341 -2.08 -14.58 -0.20
CA GLY A 341 -1.54 -14.55 1.16
C GLY A 341 -0.09 -15.06 1.29
N HIS A 342 0.34 -16.01 0.46
CA HIS A 342 1.69 -16.59 0.51
C HIS A 342 2.79 -15.68 -0.04
N LEU A 343 2.43 -14.67 -0.83
CA LEU A 343 3.34 -13.61 -1.31
C LEU A 343 3.09 -12.27 -0.60
N SER A 344 2.11 -12.21 0.28
CA SER A 344 1.80 -11.02 1.07
C SER A 344 2.62 -10.97 2.36
N THR A 345 2.98 -9.76 2.80
CA THR A 345 3.71 -9.57 4.05
C THR A 345 2.83 -8.92 5.12
N PRO A 346 2.67 -9.54 6.32
CA PRO A 346 1.90 -8.95 7.40
C PRO A 346 2.41 -7.57 7.88
N LYS A 347 3.71 -7.26 7.70
CA LYS A 347 4.29 -5.96 8.08
C LYS A 347 3.55 -4.77 7.46
N ALA A 348 3.00 -4.90 6.25
CA ALA A 348 2.28 -3.82 5.57
C ALA A 348 1.16 -3.20 6.43
N HIS A 349 0.51 -3.99 7.30
CA HIS A 349 -0.55 -3.52 8.21
C HIS A 349 -0.03 -2.50 9.25
N GLN A 350 1.24 -2.59 9.67
CA GLN A 350 1.84 -1.64 10.61
C GLN A 350 1.97 -0.22 10.04
N ALA A 351 2.05 -0.08 8.71
CA ALA A 351 2.13 1.22 8.07
C ALA A 351 0.93 2.11 8.44
N HIS A 352 -0.22 1.54 8.81
CA HIS A 352 -1.39 2.29 9.26
C HIS A 352 -1.17 3.09 10.57
N TYR A 353 -0.22 2.67 11.41
CA TYR A 353 0.06 3.28 12.71
C TYR A 353 1.22 4.28 12.69
N LYS A 354 1.87 4.50 11.52
CA LYS A 354 2.93 5.50 11.36
C LYS A 354 2.39 6.90 11.72
N PRO A 355 3.05 7.67 12.62
CA PRO A 355 2.58 8.99 13.02
C PRO A 355 2.36 9.98 11.87
N SER A 356 3.19 9.90 10.82
CA SER A 356 3.02 10.68 9.59
C SER A 356 1.66 10.41 8.92
N ASN A 357 1.25 9.14 8.84
CA ASN A 357 -0.02 8.74 8.23
C ASN A 357 -1.24 9.21 9.03
N LEU A 358 -1.12 9.31 10.36
CA LEU A 358 -2.18 9.82 11.22
C LEU A 358 -2.31 11.35 11.13
N ALA A 359 -1.19 12.06 10.98
CA ALA A 359 -1.19 13.51 10.79
C ALA A 359 -1.91 13.92 9.49
N LEU A 360 -1.81 13.10 8.43
CA LEU A 360 -2.49 13.35 7.15
C LEU A 360 -4.02 13.48 7.29
N ALA A 361 -4.64 12.81 8.28
CA ALA A 361 -6.08 12.89 8.52
C ALA A 361 -6.55 14.30 8.97
N GLN A 362 -5.62 15.14 9.44
CA GLN A 362 -5.89 16.51 9.90
C GLN A 362 -5.50 17.57 8.86
N VAL A 363 -4.94 17.18 7.72
CA VAL A 363 -4.59 18.10 6.64
C VAL A 363 -5.82 18.38 5.80
N PHE A 364 -6.12 19.66 5.53
CA PHE A 364 -7.23 20.11 4.68
C PHE A 364 -6.73 21.16 3.71
N LYS A 365 -7.29 21.19 2.49
CA LYS A 365 -7.09 22.30 1.56
C LYS A 365 -7.80 23.53 2.13
N THR A 366 -7.10 24.67 2.13
CA THR A 366 -7.59 25.95 2.64
C THR A 366 -7.36 27.05 1.62
N TYR A 367 -8.19 28.11 1.69
CA TYR A 367 -8.05 29.33 0.91
C TYR A 367 -7.97 30.49 1.91
N ALA A 368 -6.78 30.74 2.46
CA ALA A 368 -6.59 31.58 3.65
C ALA A 368 -7.01 33.05 3.44
N ASP A 369 -6.81 33.59 2.23
CA ASP A 369 -7.06 34.99 1.92
C ASP A 369 -8.45 35.27 1.32
N ILE A 370 -9.31 34.24 1.25
CA ILE A 370 -10.65 34.35 0.68
C ILE A 370 -11.69 34.41 1.80
N PRO A 371 -12.56 35.45 1.85
CA PRO A 371 -13.61 35.55 2.84
C PRO A 371 -14.48 34.28 2.92
N ALA A 372 -14.70 33.81 4.13
CA ALA A 372 -15.51 32.62 4.40
C ALA A 372 -16.96 33.00 4.71
N ILE A 373 -17.91 32.36 4.03
CA ILE A 373 -19.34 32.45 4.27
C ILE A 373 -19.72 31.31 5.23
N PRO A 374 -20.19 31.62 6.46
CA PRO A 374 -20.59 30.58 7.41
C PRO A 374 -21.88 29.89 6.97
N LEU A 375 -21.92 28.55 7.09
CA LEU A 375 -23.07 27.73 6.68
C LEU A 375 -24.08 27.44 7.81
N GLY A 376 -23.93 28.13 8.95
CA GLY A 376 -24.84 28.01 10.08
C GLY A 376 -24.64 26.74 10.91
N GLU A 377 -25.73 26.25 11.52
CA GLU A 377 -25.73 25.05 12.35
C GLU A 377 -25.56 23.77 11.53
N ARG A 378 -24.81 22.81 12.06
CA ARG A 378 -24.63 21.48 11.45
C ARG A 378 -25.90 20.64 11.59
N LYS A 379 -26.82 20.77 10.64
CA LYS A 379 -28.10 20.03 10.61
C LYS A 379 -28.00 18.82 9.67
N ILE A 380 -28.53 17.69 10.13
CA ILE A 380 -28.69 16.50 9.32
C ILE A 380 -30.18 16.38 8.96
N PRO A 381 -30.53 16.29 7.67
CA PRO A 381 -31.93 16.26 7.25
C PRO A 381 -32.56 14.93 7.67
N LYS A 382 -33.82 14.99 8.09
CA LYS A 382 -34.60 13.81 8.47
C LYS A 382 -35.34 13.31 7.24
N GLY A 383 -35.31 12.00 6.99
CA GLY A 383 -35.93 11.38 5.82
C GLY A 383 -37.46 11.39 5.74
N GLU A 384 -38.16 12.17 6.57
CA GLU A 384 -39.62 12.26 6.66
C GLU A 384 -40.38 10.90 6.60
N GLY A 385 -39.79 9.84 7.18
CA GLY A 385 -40.38 8.50 7.21
C GLY A 385 -40.09 7.61 5.99
N ARG A 386 -39.37 8.11 4.97
CA ARG A 386 -38.88 7.31 3.84
C ARG A 386 -37.72 6.42 4.24
N THR A 387 -37.67 5.23 3.65
CA THR A 387 -36.53 4.31 3.85
C THR A 387 -35.34 4.70 2.97
N VAL A 388 -34.13 4.29 3.37
CA VAL A 388 -32.92 4.48 2.55
C VAL A 388 -33.09 3.84 1.17
N CYS A 389 -33.72 2.65 1.09
CA CYS A 389 -33.99 1.98 -0.17
C CYS A 389 -34.90 2.82 -1.09
N GLU A 390 -35.97 3.41 -0.56
CA GLU A 390 -36.85 4.30 -1.33
C GLU A 390 -36.12 5.53 -1.85
N MET A 391 -35.17 6.08 -1.08
CA MET A 391 -34.38 7.23 -1.53
C MET A 391 -33.36 6.89 -2.61
N ILE A 392 -32.83 5.66 -2.60
CA ILE A 392 -31.82 5.18 -3.58
C ILE A 392 -32.47 4.72 -4.88
N TYR A 393 -33.50 3.87 -4.80
CA TYR A 393 -34.09 3.19 -5.97
C TYR A 393 -35.27 3.96 -6.58
N HIS A 394 -35.90 4.82 -5.80
CA HIS A 394 -36.94 5.75 -6.26
C HIS A 394 -36.54 7.19 -5.93
N PRO A 395 -35.36 7.66 -6.42
CA PRO A 395 -34.99 9.07 -6.28
C PRO A 395 -36.09 9.90 -6.95
N LEU A 396 -36.39 11.08 -6.40
CA LEU A 396 -37.49 11.97 -6.83
C LEU A 396 -37.69 11.87 -8.35
N GLN A 397 -38.78 11.21 -8.73
CA GLN A 397 -38.83 10.52 -10.02
C GLN A 397 -39.08 11.47 -11.19
N GLU A 398 -39.45 12.72 -10.96
CA GLU A 398 -39.56 13.74 -12.03
C GLU A 398 -39.75 15.18 -11.52
N GLN A 399 -39.88 15.45 -10.22
CA GLN A 399 -40.05 16.82 -9.69
C GLN A 399 -39.36 16.98 -8.33
N GLY A 400 -38.15 17.55 -8.33
CA GLY A 400 -37.69 18.31 -7.17
C GLY A 400 -38.40 19.65 -7.20
N GLU A 401 -39.50 19.81 -6.47
CA GLU A 401 -40.27 21.06 -6.41
C GLU A 401 -39.62 22.10 -5.48
N ALA A 402 -38.79 21.65 -4.54
CA ALA A 402 -38.17 22.51 -3.55
C ALA A 402 -37.03 23.32 -4.17
N GLU A 403 -37.10 24.64 -4.02
CA GLU A 403 -36.00 25.53 -4.35
C GLU A 403 -34.77 25.25 -3.46
N LEU A 404 -33.61 25.09 -4.08
CA LEU A 404 -32.35 24.87 -3.35
C LEU A 404 -31.97 26.13 -2.57
N SER A 405 -32.03 26.05 -1.24
CA SER A 405 -31.58 27.09 -0.32
C SER A 405 -30.18 26.79 0.24
N LEU A 406 -29.49 27.82 0.74
CA LEU A 406 -28.19 27.65 1.40
C LEU A 406 -28.24 26.69 2.60
N ASP A 407 -29.35 26.62 3.36
CA ASP A 407 -29.52 25.70 4.51
C ASP A 407 -29.61 24.23 4.03
N TYR A 408 -30.29 23.96 2.91
CA TYR A 408 -30.32 22.63 2.30
C TYR A 408 -28.99 22.25 1.66
N LEU A 409 -28.36 23.17 0.92
CA LEU A 409 -27.02 22.95 0.36
C LEU A 409 -26.01 22.65 1.48
N SER A 410 -26.04 23.42 2.57
CA SER A 410 -25.22 23.21 3.76
C SER A 410 -25.37 21.79 4.32
N SER A 411 -26.61 21.34 4.50
CA SER A 411 -26.93 20.00 5.02
C SER A 411 -26.43 18.88 4.11
N ILE A 412 -26.56 19.04 2.79
CA ILE A 412 -26.06 18.10 1.79
C ILE A 412 -24.53 18.01 1.86
N LEU A 413 -23.83 19.14 1.81
CA LEU A 413 -22.37 19.21 1.90
C LEU A 413 -21.83 18.60 3.21
N LEU A 414 -22.53 18.84 4.33
CA LEU A 414 -22.19 18.30 5.64
C LEU A 414 -22.22 16.78 5.64
N CYS A 415 -23.26 16.14 5.08
CA CYS A 415 -23.37 14.69 4.99
C CYS A 415 -22.26 14.07 4.11
N GLY A 416 -21.87 14.75 3.04
CA GLY A 416 -20.84 14.29 2.11
C GLY A 416 -19.42 14.30 2.69
N THR A 417 -18.97 15.43 3.23
CA THR A 417 -17.55 15.58 3.66
C THR A 417 -17.37 16.25 5.02
N GLY A 418 -18.45 16.63 5.68
CA GLY A 418 -18.42 17.37 6.94
C GLY A 418 -17.79 16.61 8.11
N ILE A 419 -17.35 17.37 9.10
CA ILE A 419 -16.82 16.87 10.38
C ILE A 419 -17.93 16.92 11.45
N ARG A 420 -17.97 15.97 12.39
CA ARG A 420 -18.99 15.91 13.46
C ARG A 420 -18.74 16.87 14.62
N GLY A 421 -17.78 17.80 14.50
CA GLY A 421 -17.53 18.88 15.46
C GLY A 421 -16.77 18.50 16.73
N THR A 422 -16.68 17.22 17.10
CA THR A 422 -15.93 16.79 18.30
C THR A 422 -14.73 15.95 17.90
N LEU A 423 -13.53 16.47 18.21
CA LEU A 423 -12.35 15.66 18.35
C LEU A 423 -12.55 14.77 19.60
N GLN A 424 -13.03 13.55 19.41
CA GLN A 424 -13.08 12.58 20.50
C GLN A 424 -11.69 11.97 20.68
N LEU A 425 -11.28 11.84 21.93
CA LEU A 425 -10.25 10.88 22.30
C LEU A 425 -10.78 9.51 21.87
N SER A 426 -10.12 8.86 20.92
CA SER A 426 -10.36 7.46 20.64
C SER A 426 -10.13 6.64 21.91
N GLU A 427 -10.59 5.39 21.95
CA GLU A 427 -10.25 4.46 23.04
C GLU A 427 -8.71 4.33 23.24
N ALA A 428 -7.94 4.64 22.19
CA ALA A 428 -6.48 4.70 22.20
C ALA A 428 -5.89 6.04 22.72
N GLY A 429 -6.72 7.04 23.08
CA GLY A 429 -6.30 8.36 23.56
C GLY A 429 -5.91 9.36 22.45
N GLU A 430 -6.35 9.13 21.21
CA GLU A 430 -5.99 9.96 20.05
C GLU A 430 -7.11 10.94 19.67
N THR A 431 -6.72 12.10 19.17
CA THR A 431 -7.63 13.09 18.60
C THR A 431 -8.11 12.63 17.22
N LYS A 432 -9.15 11.78 17.17
CA LYS A 432 -9.67 11.22 15.91
C LYS A 432 -10.62 12.20 15.23
N VAL A 433 -10.34 12.52 13.97
CA VAL A 433 -11.26 13.30 13.12
C VAL A 433 -12.50 12.45 12.85
N GLN A 434 -13.66 12.87 13.33
CA GLN A 434 -14.93 12.20 13.13
C GLN A 434 -15.63 12.79 11.91
N ARG A 435 -15.74 12.02 10.83
CA ARG A 435 -16.37 12.43 9.56
C ARG A 435 -17.82 11.93 9.50
N TYR A 436 -18.66 12.60 8.70
CA TYR A 436 -19.99 12.05 8.39
C TYR A 436 -19.87 10.86 7.43
N ALA A 437 -19.17 11.05 6.30
CA ALA A 437 -18.82 9.97 5.38
C ALA A 437 -17.46 9.33 5.75
N PRO A 438 -17.35 7.99 5.76
CA PRO A 438 -16.06 7.33 5.92
C PRO A 438 -15.17 7.55 4.68
N THR A 439 -13.86 7.52 4.89
CA THR A 439 -12.84 7.63 3.82
C THR A 439 -11.69 6.68 4.08
N GLY A 440 -10.98 6.25 3.03
CA GLY A 440 -9.77 5.43 3.13
C GLY A 440 -8.77 5.95 4.16
N GLY A 441 -8.51 5.16 5.21
CA GLY A 441 -7.59 5.53 6.28
C GLY A 441 -7.95 6.79 7.07
N ASN A 442 -9.21 7.25 6.99
CA ASN A 442 -9.71 8.51 7.55
C ASN A 442 -9.02 9.79 7.01
N LEU A 443 -8.39 9.72 5.84
CA LEU A 443 -7.61 10.82 5.27
C LEU A 443 -8.47 12.00 4.76
N GLY A 444 -9.77 11.78 4.52
CA GLY A 444 -10.68 12.84 4.10
C GLY A 444 -10.43 13.34 2.68
N SER A 445 -10.24 12.42 1.74
CA SER A 445 -9.77 12.67 0.37
C SER A 445 -10.65 13.61 -0.45
N VAL A 446 -11.97 13.51 -0.30
CA VAL A 446 -12.96 14.22 -1.11
C VAL A 446 -12.98 15.71 -0.79
N GLN A 447 -12.88 16.51 -1.84
CA GLN A 447 -12.97 17.96 -1.86
C GLN A 447 -14.20 18.36 -2.67
N ILE A 448 -14.87 19.45 -2.29
CA ILE A 448 -16.12 19.87 -2.95
C ILE A 448 -16.03 21.33 -3.40
N TYR A 449 -16.21 21.52 -4.71
CA TYR A 449 -16.50 22.80 -5.32
C TYR A 449 -17.98 22.88 -5.67
N ILE A 450 -18.54 24.08 -5.54
CA ILE A 450 -19.92 24.39 -5.88
C ILE A 450 -19.91 25.51 -6.92
N ILE A 451 -20.57 25.27 -8.04
CA ILE A 451 -20.89 26.31 -9.02
C ILE A 451 -22.36 26.66 -8.79
N SER A 452 -22.62 27.82 -8.20
CA SER A 452 -23.95 28.32 -7.88
C SER A 452 -24.47 29.21 -9.02
N PHE A 453 -25.73 28.98 -9.43
CA PHE A 453 -26.42 29.84 -10.39
C PHE A 453 -27.65 30.51 -9.78
N GLY A 454 -28.43 29.76 -9.00
CA GLY A 454 -29.73 30.17 -8.49
C GLY A 454 -30.05 29.65 -7.09
N VAL A 455 -29.03 29.34 -6.28
CA VAL A 455 -29.24 28.91 -4.89
C VAL A 455 -29.76 30.08 -4.06
N ARG A 456 -30.92 29.91 -3.43
CA ARG A 456 -31.49 30.95 -2.56
C ARG A 456 -30.54 31.24 -1.39
N ASP A 457 -30.33 32.53 -1.13
CA ASP A 457 -29.41 33.06 -0.11
C ASP A 457 -27.90 32.83 -0.41
N LEU A 458 -27.54 32.50 -1.66
CA LEU A 458 -26.16 32.40 -2.12
C LEU A 458 -26.01 33.05 -3.50
N ALA A 459 -25.05 33.96 -3.66
CA ALA A 459 -24.81 34.60 -4.95
C ALA A 459 -24.34 33.59 -6.01
N ALA A 460 -24.50 33.94 -7.28
CA ALA A 460 -23.94 33.17 -8.37
C ALA A 460 -22.40 33.26 -8.35
N GLY A 461 -21.72 32.11 -8.50
CA GLY A 461 -20.27 32.04 -8.37
C GLY A 461 -19.74 30.63 -8.12
N ILE A 462 -18.41 30.53 -8.04
CA ILE A 462 -17.69 29.30 -7.70
C ILE A 462 -17.27 29.39 -6.24
N TYR A 463 -17.56 28.33 -5.50
CA TYR A 463 -17.29 28.21 -4.08
C TYR A 463 -16.51 26.94 -3.80
N TYR A 464 -15.67 26.98 -2.76
CA TYR A 464 -15.07 25.80 -2.17
C TYR A 464 -15.61 25.58 -0.76
N TYR A 465 -15.98 24.33 -0.45
CA TYR A 465 -16.50 23.96 0.87
C TYR A 465 -15.39 23.54 1.82
N HIS A 466 -15.31 24.20 2.98
CA HIS A 466 -14.39 23.87 4.07
C HIS A 466 -15.09 22.98 5.11
N PRO A 467 -14.84 21.65 5.12
CA PRO A 467 -15.58 20.72 5.97
C PRO A 467 -15.31 20.89 7.48
N TRP A 468 -14.11 21.37 7.83
CA TRP A 468 -13.72 21.56 9.23
C TRP A 468 -14.46 22.75 9.84
N GLN A 469 -14.37 23.93 9.22
CA GLN A 469 -15.03 25.15 9.68
C GLN A 469 -16.52 25.18 9.34
N HIS A 470 -16.98 24.34 8.40
CA HIS A 470 -18.33 24.35 7.84
C HIS A 470 -18.67 25.72 7.25
N THR A 471 -17.87 26.12 6.26
CA THR A 471 -17.96 27.43 5.58
C THR A 471 -17.71 27.29 4.07
N LEU A 472 -18.07 28.29 3.29
CA LEU A 472 -17.73 28.40 1.87
C LEU A 472 -16.73 29.53 1.63
N SER A 473 -15.69 29.30 0.83
CA SER A 473 -14.88 30.38 0.25
C SER A 473 -15.38 30.70 -1.15
N ALA A 474 -15.69 31.97 -1.43
CA ALA A 474 -16.08 32.44 -2.76
C ALA A 474 -14.83 32.65 -3.64
N LEU A 475 -14.55 31.70 -4.54
CA LEU A 475 -13.34 31.71 -5.37
C LEU A 475 -13.44 32.69 -6.53
N VAL A 476 -14.57 32.66 -7.24
CA VAL A 476 -14.80 33.45 -8.46
C VAL A 476 -16.27 33.87 -8.49
N SER A 477 -16.55 35.14 -8.78
CA SER A 477 -17.90 35.58 -9.14
C SER A 477 -18.14 35.27 -10.62
N ILE A 478 -19.24 34.58 -10.93
CA ILE A 478 -19.63 34.30 -12.31
C ILE A 478 -20.64 35.36 -12.74
N GLY A 479 -20.27 36.20 -13.70
CA GLY A 479 -21.18 37.19 -14.29
C GLY A 479 -22.10 36.60 -15.36
N GLU A 480 -21.57 35.75 -16.25
CA GLU A 480 -22.32 35.11 -17.34
C GLU A 480 -22.02 33.59 -17.37
N PRO A 481 -23.05 32.70 -17.42
CA PRO A 481 -22.88 31.23 -17.37
C PRO A 481 -22.08 30.60 -18.53
N SER A 482 -21.74 31.37 -19.56
CA SER A 482 -21.20 30.85 -20.84
C SER A 482 -19.96 29.97 -20.70
N ALA A 483 -19.04 30.28 -19.77
CA ALA A 483 -17.85 29.46 -19.53
C ALA A 483 -18.20 28.12 -18.86
N VAL A 484 -19.21 28.10 -17.98
CA VAL A 484 -19.68 26.88 -17.32
C VAL A 484 -20.44 26.00 -18.30
N ASN A 485 -21.27 26.58 -19.16
CA ASN A 485 -21.99 25.87 -20.22
C ASN A 485 -21.03 25.20 -21.22
N GLN A 486 -19.86 25.79 -21.43
CA GLN A 486 -18.82 25.18 -22.25
C GLN A 486 -18.10 24.02 -21.55
N ALA A 487 -18.08 24.00 -20.21
CA ALA A 487 -17.41 22.97 -19.41
C ALA A 487 -18.33 21.77 -19.11
N VAL A 488 -19.63 22.01 -19.01
CA VAL A 488 -20.66 21.06 -18.61
C VAL A 488 -21.55 20.79 -19.84
N THR A 489 -21.39 19.62 -20.45
CA THR A 489 -22.14 19.22 -21.67
C THR A 489 -23.38 18.41 -21.30
N GLY A 490 -24.49 18.60 -22.01
CA GLY A 490 -25.71 17.80 -21.81
C GLY A 490 -26.66 18.31 -20.73
N THR A 491 -26.49 19.54 -20.24
CA THR A 491 -27.57 20.24 -19.50
C THR A 491 -28.71 20.56 -20.47
N SER A 492 -29.95 20.48 -20.01
CA SER A 492 -31.11 21.02 -20.74
C SER A 492 -30.91 22.50 -21.10
N ASP A 493 -31.82 23.09 -21.89
CA ASP A 493 -31.82 24.54 -22.14
C ASP A 493 -31.90 25.38 -20.83
N SER A 494 -32.23 24.76 -19.69
CA SER A 494 -32.25 25.39 -18.36
C SER A 494 -31.08 24.94 -17.48
N LEU A 495 -30.40 25.91 -16.86
CA LEU A 495 -29.30 25.65 -15.92
C LEU A 495 -29.84 25.09 -14.59
N PRO A 496 -29.08 24.20 -13.91
CA PRO A 496 -29.45 23.76 -12.59
C PRO A 496 -29.32 24.89 -11.55
N ASP A 497 -29.94 24.76 -10.37
CA ASP A 497 -29.72 25.74 -9.28
C ASP A 497 -28.23 25.78 -8.87
N ALA A 498 -27.57 24.62 -8.84
CA ALA A 498 -26.13 24.48 -8.63
C ALA A 498 -25.52 23.21 -9.28
N ILE A 499 -24.20 23.21 -9.44
CA ILE A 499 -23.39 22.04 -9.78
C ILE A 499 -22.39 21.78 -8.67
N ILE A 500 -22.29 20.55 -8.20
CA ILE A 500 -21.23 20.07 -7.33
C ILE A 500 -20.18 19.36 -8.17
N VAL A 501 -18.92 19.80 -8.03
CA VAL A 501 -17.76 19.09 -8.57
C VAL A 501 -16.97 18.53 -7.40
N THR A 502 -16.86 17.21 -7.34
CA THR A 502 -16.00 16.55 -6.36
C THR A 502 -14.62 16.32 -6.97
N THR A 503 -13.58 16.60 -6.20
CA THR A 503 -12.20 16.27 -6.55
C THR A 503 -11.57 15.42 -5.46
N GLY A 504 -10.51 14.70 -5.80
CA GLY A 504 -9.76 13.87 -4.85
C GLY A 504 -8.41 14.50 -4.51
N ALA A 505 -8.09 14.67 -3.24
CA ALA A 505 -6.74 15.09 -2.81
C ALA A 505 -5.72 13.96 -2.99
N LEU A 506 -5.33 13.67 -4.23
CA LEU A 506 -4.57 12.49 -4.62
C LEU A 506 -3.22 12.43 -3.92
N GLU A 507 -2.47 13.52 -3.88
CA GLU A 507 -1.14 13.59 -3.25
C GLU A 507 -1.18 13.17 -1.77
N ARG A 508 -2.17 13.67 -1.01
CA ARG A 508 -2.37 13.33 0.41
C ARG A 508 -2.67 11.86 0.60
N VAL A 509 -3.47 11.26 -0.29
CA VAL A 509 -3.82 9.83 -0.20
C VAL A 509 -2.66 8.96 -0.67
N GLN A 510 -1.92 9.40 -1.70
CA GLN A 510 -0.73 8.75 -2.24
C GLN A 510 0.39 8.64 -1.23
N ALA A 511 0.55 9.60 -0.32
CA ALA A 511 1.49 9.52 0.79
C ALA A 511 1.29 8.28 1.68
N LYS A 512 0.08 7.70 1.71
CA LYS A 512 -0.25 6.48 2.46
C LYS A 512 -0.46 5.25 1.56
N TYR A 513 -1.06 5.42 0.39
CA TYR A 513 -1.55 4.33 -0.45
C TYR A 513 -0.82 4.20 -1.80
N SER A 514 0.19 5.01 -2.09
CA SER A 514 0.95 4.98 -3.34
C SER A 514 0.00 4.97 -4.56
N ALA A 515 0.23 4.13 -5.58
CA ALA A 515 -0.61 4.05 -6.77
C ALA A 515 -2.08 3.67 -6.49
N PHE A 516 -2.37 2.93 -5.41
CA PHE A 516 -3.73 2.56 -5.02
C PHE A 516 -4.56 3.79 -4.59
N ALA A 517 -3.92 4.92 -4.29
CA ALA A 517 -4.59 6.16 -3.93
C ALA A 517 -5.60 6.62 -4.99
N PHE A 518 -5.31 6.42 -6.27
CA PHE A 518 -6.23 6.77 -7.35
C PHE A 518 -7.57 6.02 -7.23
N ARG A 519 -7.55 4.73 -6.87
CA ARG A 519 -8.78 3.98 -6.59
C ARG A 519 -9.47 4.47 -5.33
N VAL A 520 -8.70 4.73 -4.27
CA VAL A 520 -9.24 5.19 -2.97
C VAL A 520 -10.01 6.50 -3.12
N ILE A 521 -9.48 7.49 -3.84
CA ILE A 521 -10.17 8.78 -3.99
C ILE A 521 -11.51 8.65 -4.72
N HIS A 522 -11.63 7.74 -5.70
CA HIS A 522 -12.87 7.51 -6.44
C HIS A 522 -13.89 6.74 -5.59
N LEU A 523 -13.44 5.74 -4.82
CA LEU A 523 -14.31 5.03 -3.87
C LEU A 523 -14.84 5.98 -2.78
N ASP A 524 -13.96 6.80 -2.21
CA ASP A 524 -14.33 7.81 -1.22
C ASP A 524 -15.33 8.83 -1.80
N ALA A 525 -15.12 9.28 -3.04
CA ALA A 525 -16.04 10.17 -3.74
C ALA A 525 -17.42 9.51 -3.91
N GLY A 526 -17.47 8.23 -4.33
CA GLY A 526 -18.72 7.48 -4.44
C GLY A 526 -19.49 7.39 -3.12
N VAL A 527 -18.78 7.15 -2.00
CA VAL A 527 -19.39 7.16 -0.65
C VAL A 527 -19.95 8.54 -0.30
N ALA A 528 -19.18 9.61 -0.51
CA ALA A 528 -19.61 10.98 -0.23
C ALA A 528 -20.82 11.38 -1.09
N LEU A 529 -20.80 11.05 -2.38
CA LEU A 529 -21.87 11.31 -3.33
C LEU A 529 -23.15 10.56 -2.98
N ALA A 530 -23.06 9.29 -2.55
CA ALA A 530 -24.22 8.54 -2.07
C ALA A 530 -24.83 9.15 -0.80
N GLN A 531 -24.01 9.60 0.15
CA GLN A 531 -24.49 10.32 1.34
C GLN A 531 -25.17 11.65 0.97
N MET A 532 -24.60 12.39 0.03
CA MET A 532 -25.20 13.64 -0.48
C MET A 532 -26.53 13.39 -1.20
N GLN A 533 -26.63 12.33 -2.00
CA GLN A 533 -27.87 11.95 -2.67
C GLN A 533 -28.99 11.63 -1.67
N LEU A 534 -28.68 10.91 -0.59
CA LEU A 534 -29.64 10.63 0.48
C LEU A 534 -30.08 11.91 1.21
N ALA A 535 -29.13 12.79 1.52
CA ALA A 535 -29.41 14.07 2.16
C ALA A 535 -30.29 14.97 1.27
N ALA A 536 -29.98 15.04 -0.03
CA ALA A 536 -30.75 15.80 -1.00
C ALA A 536 -32.17 15.24 -1.14
N ALA A 537 -32.32 13.91 -1.23
CA ALA A 537 -33.63 13.26 -1.27
C ALA A 537 -34.47 13.53 -0.02
N ALA A 538 -33.83 13.57 1.17
CA ALA A 538 -34.49 13.95 2.42
C ALA A 538 -34.89 15.44 2.46
N CYS A 539 -34.21 16.31 1.71
CA CYS A 539 -34.57 17.72 1.54
C CYS A 539 -35.55 17.98 0.39
N GLY A 540 -35.98 16.96 -0.37
CA GLY A 540 -36.80 17.17 -1.57
C GLY A 540 -36.04 17.78 -2.76
N ILE A 541 -34.70 17.76 -2.73
CA ILE A 541 -33.83 18.35 -3.75
C ILE A 541 -33.37 17.27 -4.75
N ALA A 542 -33.48 17.56 -6.04
CA ALA A 542 -32.91 16.70 -7.08
C ALA A 542 -31.37 16.71 -7.02
N PHE A 543 -30.75 15.52 -7.14
CA PHE A 543 -29.30 15.34 -7.14
C PHE A 543 -28.95 14.29 -8.19
N ARG A 544 -28.40 14.71 -9.33
CA ARG A 544 -28.21 13.85 -10.50
C ARG A 544 -26.76 13.87 -10.99
N PRO A 545 -26.16 12.71 -11.28
CA PRO A 545 -24.85 12.69 -11.92
C PRO A 545 -24.95 13.28 -13.33
N LEU A 546 -23.94 14.05 -13.71
CA LEU A 546 -23.75 14.44 -15.08
C LEU A 546 -22.96 13.33 -15.78
N SER A 547 -23.48 12.81 -16.90
CA SER A 547 -22.85 11.68 -17.60
C SER A 547 -21.60 12.08 -18.39
N GLU A 548 -21.50 13.33 -18.83
CA GLU A 548 -20.41 13.82 -19.67
C GLU A 548 -20.05 15.27 -19.32
N TRP A 549 -18.75 15.56 -19.24
CA TRP A 549 -18.23 16.92 -19.08
C TRP A 549 -16.92 17.10 -19.82
N ARG A 550 -16.53 18.35 -20.08
CA ARG A 550 -15.23 18.70 -20.65
C ARG A 550 -14.24 18.95 -19.52
N GLU A 551 -13.56 17.89 -19.09
CA GLU A 551 -12.67 17.91 -17.93
C GLU A 551 -11.64 19.06 -17.96
N ALA A 552 -10.93 19.25 -19.08
CA ALA A 552 -9.96 20.33 -19.20
C ALA A 552 -10.57 21.72 -18.93
N LYS A 553 -11.82 21.95 -19.34
CA LYS A 553 -12.52 23.22 -19.09
C LYS A 553 -12.93 23.38 -17.63
N LEU A 554 -13.34 22.30 -16.96
CA LEU A 554 -13.63 22.35 -15.52
C LEU A 554 -12.36 22.54 -14.70
N VAL A 555 -11.27 21.89 -15.09
CA VAL A 555 -9.94 22.08 -14.48
C VAL A 555 -9.51 23.54 -14.58
N ASP A 556 -9.58 24.12 -15.77
CA ASP A 556 -9.29 25.54 -16.00
C ASP A 556 -10.23 26.44 -15.18
N LEU A 557 -11.54 26.13 -15.14
CA LEU A 557 -12.53 26.93 -14.43
C LEU A 557 -12.30 26.91 -12.91
N LEU A 558 -11.92 25.76 -12.35
CA LEU A 558 -11.68 25.58 -10.92
C LEU A 558 -10.25 25.95 -10.50
N GLN A 559 -9.34 26.16 -11.46
CA GLN A 559 -7.91 26.44 -11.24
C GLN A 559 -7.24 25.36 -10.37
N ILE A 560 -7.50 24.09 -10.71
CA ILE A 560 -6.95 22.92 -10.01
C ILE A 560 -5.84 22.26 -10.84
N GLU A 561 -4.94 21.53 -10.18
CA GLU A 561 -3.90 20.73 -10.84
C GLU A 561 -4.40 19.28 -11.00
N PRO A 562 -4.78 18.82 -12.21
CA PRO A 562 -5.47 17.54 -12.40
C PRO A 562 -4.63 16.33 -11.99
N MET A 563 -3.30 16.43 -12.00
CA MET A 563 -2.42 15.34 -11.55
C MET A 563 -2.34 15.21 -10.02
N GLN A 564 -2.75 16.23 -9.27
CA GLN A 564 -2.77 16.23 -7.80
C GLN A 564 -4.20 16.22 -7.23
N GLU A 565 -5.14 16.75 -8.01
CA GLU A 565 -6.54 16.97 -7.65
C GLU A 565 -7.46 16.61 -8.83
N PRO A 566 -7.53 15.32 -9.23
CA PRO A 566 -8.42 14.90 -10.31
C PRO A 566 -9.88 15.08 -9.93
N ILE A 567 -10.72 15.37 -10.93
CA ILE A 567 -12.18 15.40 -10.80
C ILE A 567 -12.67 13.96 -10.62
N THR A 568 -13.42 13.72 -9.55
CA THR A 568 -13.96 12.39 -9.20
C THR A 568 -15.46 12.26 -9.47
N GLY A 569 -16.15 13.38 -9.74
CA GLY A 569 -17.56 13.38 -10.08
C GLY A 569 -18.14 14.78 -10.26
N VAL A 570 -19.19 14.88 -11.09
CA VAL A 570 -19.90 16.13 -11.37
C VAL A 570 -21.41 15.86 -11.24
N TYR A 571 -22.10 16.64 -10.42
CA TYR A 571 -23.51 16.44 -10.09
C TYR A 571 -24.30 17.74 -10.18
N MET A 572 -25.49 17.67 -10.76
CA MET A 572 -26.45 18.77 -10.83
C MET A 572 -27.42 18.71 -9.66
N LEU A 573 -27.75 19.88 -9.10
CA LEU A 573 -28.62 20.03 -7.94
C LEU A 573 -29.78 20.98 -8.20
N GLY A 574 -30.95 20.63 -7.66
CA GLY A 574 -32.14 21.49 -7.66
C GLY A 574 -32.91 21.48 -8.98
N ARG A 575 -33.64 22.57 -9.25
CA ARG A 575 -34.38 22.77 -10.51
C ARG A 575 -33.41 22.70 -11.69
N GLY A 576 -33.87 22.27 -12.87
CA GLY A 576 -33.02 22.18 -14.08
C GLY A 576 -32.05 20.98 -14.11
N ALA A 577 -31.97 20.19 -13.03
CA ALA A 577 -31.27 18.91 -12.99
C ALA A 577 -32.10 17.73 -13.56
N ILE A 578 -33.21 18.02 -14.26
CA ILE A 578 -34.20 17.05 -14.76
C ILE A 578 -34.00 16.80 -16.24
#